data_AF-A0A660VE24-F1
#
_entry.id   AF-A0A660VE24-F1
#
_cell.length_a   1.000
_cell.length_b   1.000
_cell.length_c   1.000
_cell.angle_alpha   90.00
_cell.angle_beta   90.00
_cell.angle_gamma   90.00
#
_symmetry.space_group_name_H-M   'P 1'
#
loop_
_entity.id
_entity.type
_entity.pdbx_description
1 polymer ?
#
loop_
_entity_poly.entity_id
_entity_poly.type
_entity_poly.pdbx_seq_one_letter_code
_entity_poly.pdbx_strand_id
1 'polypeptide(L)'
;MARGYKTGGRQKGTPNKTTAAMRDAIFEAFEQVGGVEYLVYIAEEDPRTFCGLLKRLLPSEARAESQGPSLEDLVVACYGNPGPGVVE
;
A
#
# COMPACT_ATOMS: atom_id res chain seq x y z
N MET A 1 -20.04 -12.17 48.45
CA MET A 1 -19.86 -11.21 47.34
C MET A 1 -18.73 -11.69 46.45
N ALA A 2 -19.00 -12.00 45.18
CA ALA A 2 -17.92 -12.33 44.23
C ALA A 2 -17.09 -11.07 43.98
N ARG A 3 -15.77 -11.13 44.22
CA ARG A 3 -14.84 -10.03 43.94
C ARG A 3 -14.81 -9.83 42.42
N GLY A 4 -15.41 -8.74 41.93
CA GLY A 4 -15.61 -8.45 40.51
C GLY A 4 -14.31 -8.11 39.77
N TYR A 5 -13.45 -9.09 39.55
CA TYR A 5 -12.30 -8.94 38.65
C TYR A 5 -12.74 -9.30 37.23
N LYS A 6 -12.51 -8.40 36.26
CA LYS A 6 -12.65 -8.71 34.83
C LYS A 6 -11.60 -9.76 34.46
N THR A 7 -12.01 -11.02 34.30
CA THR A 7 -11.12 -12.14 33.96
C THR A 7 -10.89 -12.31 32.45
N GLY A 8 -11.41 -11.42 31.60
CA GLY A 8 -11.30 -11.57 30.16
C GLY A 8 -11.61 -10.30 29.37
N GLY A 9 -10.86 -10.12 28.29
CA GLY A 9 -11.02 -9.07 27.29
C GLY A 9 -10.19 -9.43 26.06
N ARG A 10 -10.49 -8.83 24.90
CA ARG A 10 -9.69 -9.02 23.68
C ARG A 10 -8.23 -8.66 23.97
N GLN A 11 -7.31 -9.57 23.65
CA GLN A 11 -5.88 -9.32 23.79
C GLN A 11 -5.50 -8.08 22.98
N LYS A 12 -4.72 -7.19 23.60
CA LYS A 12 -4.22 -5.97 22.94
C LYS A 12 -3.37 -6.39 21.74
N GLY A 13 -3.74 -5.95 20.54
CA GLY A 13 -3.04 -6.26 19.29
C GLY A 13 -3.70 -7.34 18.43
N THR A 14 -4.69 -8.09 18.93
CA THR A 14 -5.47 -8.99 18.07
C THR A 14 -6.16 -8.15 16.98
N PRO A 15 -5.95 -8.36 15.68
CA PRO A 15 -6.61 -7.56 14.63
C PRO A 15 -8.13 -7.68 14.69
N ASN A 16 -8.85 -6.64 14.24
CA ASN A 16 -10.31 -6.69 14.20
C ASN A 16 -10.74 -7.55 13.01
N LYS A 17 -11.60 -8.55 13.24
CA LYS A 17 -12.02 -9.53 12.22
C LYS A 17 -12.63 -8.86 11.00
N THR A 18 -13.44 -7.81 11.18
CA THR A 18 -14.07 -7.07 10.08
C THR A 18 -13.04 -6.34 9.22
N THR A 19 -12.03 -5.72 9.84
CA THR A 19 -10.96 -5.03 9.10
C THR A 19 -9.98 -6.00 8.44
N ALA A 20 -9.81 -7.20 9.01
CA ALA A 20 -9.00 -8.26 8.40
C ALA A 20 -9.68 -8.79 7.14
N ALA A 21 -10.96 -9.18 7.23
CA ALA A 21 -11.72 -9.67 6.08
C ALA A 21 -11.80 -8.64 4.93
N MET A 22 -11.92 -7.34 5.24
CA MET A 22 -11.86 -6.30 4.21
C MET A 22 -10.47 -6.20 3.56
N ARG A 23 -9.39 -6.33 4.33
CA ARG A 23 -8.03 -6.33 3.78
C ARG A 23 -7.83 -7.52 2.84
N ASP A 24 -8.29 -8.70 3.25
CA ASP A 24 -8.18 -9.92 2.45
C ASP A 24 -8.97 -9.80 1.14
N ALA A 25 -10.21 -9.27 1.19
CA ALA A 25 -11.02 -9.03 0.00
C ALA A 25 -10.38 -8.02 -0.98
N ILE A 26 -9.69 -7.00 -0.46
CA ILE A 26 -8.95 -6.04 -1.29
C ILE A 26 -7.75 -6.71 -1.98
N PHE A 27 -7.03 -7.59 -1.28
CA PHE A 27 -5.93 -8.35 -1.87
C PHE A 27 -6.41 -9.33 -2.93
N GLU A 28 -7.50 -10.04 -2.66
CA GLU A 28 -8.11 -10.97 -3.63
C GLU A 28 -8.58 -10.22 -4.89
N ALA A 29 -9.24 -9.07 -4.73
CA ALA A 29 -9.62 -8.24 -5.86
C ALA A 29 -8.40 -7.74 -6.64
N PHE A 30 -7.30 -7.40 -5.95
CA PHE A 30 -6.05 -6.99 -6.58
C PHE A 30 -5.41 -8.13 -7.40
N GLU A 31 -5.42 -9.36 -6.89
CA GLU A 31 -4.95 -10.53 -7.64
C GLU A 31 -5.82 -10.79 -8.87
N GLN A 32 -7.14 -10.64 -8.76
CA GLN A 32 -8.07 -10.85 -9.88
C GLN A 32 -7.90 -9.82 -11.02
N VAL A 33 -7.51 -8.58 -10.72
CA VAL A 33 -7.28 -7.54 -11.76
C VAL A 33 -5.90 -7.66 -12.43
N GLY A 34 -5.06 -8.61 -12.03
CA GLY A 34 -3.73 -8.84 -12.61
C GLY A 34 -2.56 -8.50 -11.68
N GLY A 35 -2.84 -8.09 -10.45
CA GLY A 35 -1.82 -7.90 -9.40
C GLY A 35 -0.71 -6.95 -9.82
N VAL A 36 0.52 -7.46 -9.91
CA VAL A 36 1.70 -6.66 -10.26
C VAL A 36 1.59 -6.07 -11.66
N GLU A 37 1.03 -6.80 -12.63
CA GLU A 37 0.86 -6.30 -14.00
C GLU A 37 -0.10 -5.11 -14.05
N TYR A 38 -1.12 -5.11 -13.19
CA TYR A 38 -2.02 -3.97 -13.04
C TYR A 38 -1.31 -2.73 -12.50
N LEU A 39 -0.33 -2.89 -11.60
CA LEU A 39 0.48 -1.76 -11.11
C LEU A 39 1.44 -1.22 -12.19
N VAL A 40 1.99 -2.09 -13.02
CA VAL A 40 2.81 -1.68 -14.19
C VAL A 40 1.95 -0.90 -15.17
N TYR A 41 0.76 -1.39 -15.48
CA TYR A 41 -0.20 -0.70 -16.32
C TYR A 41 -0.57 0.69 -15.78
N ILE A 42 -0.87 0.82 -14.48
CA ILE A 42 -1.14 2.14 -13.86
C ILE A 42 0.09 3.04 -13.95
N ALA A 43 1.31 2.51 -13.77
CA ALA A 43 2.52 3.32 -13.86
C ALA A 43 2.73 3.91 -15.27
N GLU A 44 2.30 3.20 -16.32
CA GLU A 44 2.37 3.64 -17.71
C GLU A 44 1.21 4.59 -18.08
N GLU A 45 -0.03 4.28 -17.67
CA GLU A 45 -1.22 5.07 -18.04
C GLU A 45 -1.39 6.33 -17.19
N ASP A 46 -1.20 6.23 -15.87
CA ASP A 46 -1.28 7.35 -14.93
C ASP A 46 -0.19 7.27 -13.86
N PRO A 47 1.03 7.76 -14.20
CA PRO A 47 2.14 7.75 -13.26
C PRO A 47 1.84 8.57 -12.00
N ARG A 48 0.95 9.58 -12.03
CA ARG A 48 0.63 10.37 -10.82
C ARG A 48 -0.08 9.52 -9.77
N THR A 49 -1.03 8.69 -10.20
CA THR A 49 -1.74 7.76 -9.32
C THR A 49 -0.78 6.73 -8.75
N PHE A 50 0.11 6.16 -9.58
CA PHE A 50 1.14 5.22 -9.12
C PHE A 50 2.06 5.83 -8.05
N CYS A 51 2.58 7.03 -8.27
CA CYS A 51 3.51 7.68 -7.33
C CYS A 51 2.78 8.12 -6.03
N GLY A 52 1.47 8.38 -6.10
CA GLY A 52 0.61 8.56 -4.92
C GLY A 52 0.48 7.30 -4.05
N LEU A 53 0.34 6.13 -4.68
CA LEU A 53 0.31 4.84 -3.99
C LEU A 53 1.66 4.54 -3.32
N LEU A 54 2.77 4.75 -4.03
CA LEU A 54 4.13 4.59 -3.49
C LEU A 54 4.36 5.48 -2.27
N LYS A 55 3.92 6.74 -2.32
CA LYS A 55 4.01 7.68 -1.19
C LYS A 55 3.19 7.25 0.01
N ARG A 56 2.17 6.41 -0.11
CA ARG A 56 1.41 5.90 1.05
C ARG A 56 1.98 4.60 1.59
N LEU A 57 2.54 3.78 0.70
CA LEU A 57 3.12 2.49 1.03
C LEU A 57 4.51 2.64 1.68
N LEU A 58 5.41 3.40 1.07
CA LEU A 58 6.80 3.55 1.54
C LEU A 58 6.95 4.20 2.93
N PRO A 59 6.22 5.25 3.33
CA PRO A 59 6.31 5.74 4.72
C PRO A 59 5.65 4.79 5.72
N SER A 60 4.77 3.89 5.27
CA SER A 60 4.20 2.84 6.12
C SER A 60 5.21 1.71 6.36
N GLU A 61 6.06 1.41 5.36
CA GLU A 61 7.12 0.39 5.41
C GLU A 61 8.45 0.91 5.98
N ALA A 62 8.80 2.18 5.77
CA ALA A 62 10.01 2.81 6.33
C ALA A 62 9.94 2.97 7.85
N ARG A 63 8.75 2.87 8.44
CA ARG A 63 8.58 2.68 9.89
C ARG A 63 8.98 1.27 10.36
N ALA A 64 9.06 0.30 9.46
CA ALA A 64 9.41 -1.08 9.74
C ALA A 64 10.88 -1.41 9.41
N GLU A 65 11.46 -0.88 8.33
CA GLU A 65 12.88 -1.11 8.02
C GLU A 65 13.41 -0.07 7.03
N SER A 66 14.36 0.77 7.43
CA SER A 66 14.87 1.87 6.61
C SER A 66 15.97 1.39 5.65
N GLN A 67 15.62 1.15 4.38
CA GLN A 67 16.56 0.98 3.26
C GLN A 67 15.88 1.06 1.86
N GLY A 68 14.89 1.95 1.69
CA GLY A 68 14.23 2.19 0.40
C GLY A 68 14.66 3.51 -0.27
N PRO A 69 14.50 3.66 -1.60
CA PRO A 69 14.75 4.91 -2.30
C PRO A 69 13.91 6.04 -1.72
N SER A 70 14.47 7.25 -1.66
CA SER A 70 13.77 8.37 -1.03
C SER A 70 12.53 8.75 -1.85
N LEU A 71 11.49 9.26 -1.19
CA LEU A 71 10.27 9.71 -1.87
C LEU A 71 10.56 10.78 -2.94
N GLU A 72 11.62 11.56 -2.73
CA GLU A 72 12.10 12.59 -3.65
C GLU A 72 12.65 11.96 -4.94
N ASP A 73 13.40 10.87 -4.84
CA ASP A 73 13.94 10.14 -6.00
C ASP A 73 12.84 9.53 -6.87
N LEU A 74 11.78 9.02 -6.24
CA LEU A 74 10.63 8.46 -6.95
C LEU A 74 9.82 9.54 -7.66
N VAL A 75 9.59 10.68 -7.02
CA VAL A 75 8.89 11.81 -7.65
C VAL A 75 9.71 12.33 -8.84
N VAL A 76 11.03 12.45 -8.73
CA VAL A 76 11.88 12.87 -9.87
C VAL A 76 11.81 11.87 -11.03
N ALA A 77 11.75 10.56 -10.77
CA ALA A 77 11.56 9.55 -11.81
C ALA A 77 10.21 9.69 -12.55
N CYS A 78 9.13 10.05 -11.84
CA CYS A 78 7.79 10.22 -12.42
C CYS A 78 7.62 11.53 -13.21
N TYR A 79 8.39 12.59 -12.90
CA TYR A 79 8.26 13.92 -13.51
C TYR A 79 9.43 14.31 -14.45
N GLY A 80 10.42 13.42 -14.64
CA GLY A 80 11.72 13.74 -15.22
C GLY A 80 12.11 13.09 -16.56
N ASN A 81 11.25 12.30 -17.22
CA ASN A 81 11.51 11.84 -18.59
C ASN A 81 10.24 11.93 -19.44
N PRO A 82 10.22 12.72 -20.54
CA PRO A 82 9.29 12.44 -21.61
C PRO A 82 9.64 11.04 -22.12
N GLY A 83 8.69 10.12 -22.08
CA GLY A 83 8.88 8.78 -22.61
C GLY A 83 9.43 8.84 -24.05
N PRO A 84 10.29 7.91 -24.47
CA PRO A 84 10.73 7.86 -25.85
C PRO A 84 9.54 7.45 -26.74
N GLY A 85 8.86 8.42 -27.34
CA GLY A 85 7.93 8.19 -28.44
C GLY A 85 6.53 8.77 -28.29
N VAL A 86 6.40 10.08 -28.54
CA VAL A 86 5.23 10.58 -29.27
C VAL A 86 5.74 11.08 -30.62
N VAL A 87 5.53 10.25 -31.64
CA VAL A 87 5.59 10.61 -33.05
C VAL A 87 4.17 11.00 -33.47
N GLU A 88 3.93 12.29 -33.69
CA GLU A 88 3.39 12.90 -34.91
C GLU A 88 3.54 14.42 -34.82
#